data_AF-A0AAN6H4I2-F1
#
_entry.id   AF-A0AAN6H4I2-F1
#
_cell.length_a   1.000
_cell.length_b   1.000
_cell.length_c   1.000
_cell.angle_alpha   90.00
_cell.angle_beta   90.00
_cell.angle_gamma   90.00
#
_symmetry.space_group_name_H-M   'P 1'
#
loop_
_entity.id
_entity.type
_entity.pdbx_description
1 polymer ?
#
loop_
_entity_poly.entity_id
_entity_poly.type
_entity_poly.pdbx_seq_one_letter_code
_entity_poly.pdbx_strand_id
1 'polypeptide(L)'
;MKGGTVDGFTMDNTLGEFILTHPDMKMPKKRAIYSCNEGNSKYWEEPVLEWVNSLKQAEESSSTRYIGSMVADAYRTLLYGGILAYPADKKSPKGKLRILYECPPMAMVFENAGGQAVNSKMEHMVNVAPGHIHDRSSIFLGSYEEVQKVINMHKKHGIGA
;
A
#
# COMPACT_ATOMS: atom_id res chain seq x y z
N MET A 1 14.53 -4.26 -9.04
CA MET A 1 14.20 -4.15 -10.48
C MET A 1 13.14 -3.08 -10.65
N LYS A 2 13.46 -1.98 -11.33
CA LYS A 2 12.50 -0.92 -11.74
C LYS A 2 12.44 -0.91 -13.27
N GLY A 3 11.28 -0.65 -13.84
CA GLY A 3 11.08 -0.54 -15.29
C GLY A 3 10.57 -1.82 -15.97
N GLY A 4 9.96 -2.74 -15.22
CA GLY A 4 9.23 -3.88 -15.79
C GLY A 4 7.77 -3.55 -16.10
N THR A 5 7.10 -4.41 -16.87
CA THR A 5 5.64 -4.38 -17.05
C THR A 5 4.94 -5.12 -15.91
N VAL A 6 3.65 -4.86 -15.73
CA VAL A 6 2.79 -5.63 -14.82
C VAL A 6 1.70 -6.24 -15.69
N ASP A 7 1.59 -7.56 -15.65
CA ASP A 7 0.64 -8.31 -16.47
C ASP A 7 -0.21 -9.19 -15.56
N GLY A 8 -1.52 -9.19 -15.78
CA GLY A 8 -2.48 -10.01 -15.04
C GLY A 8 -2.87 -11.24 -15.85
N PHE A 9 -2.69 -12.41 -15.24
CA PHE A 9 -3.12 -13.68 -15.80
C PHE A 9 -4.24 -14.28 -14.95
N THR A 10 -5.24 -14.86 -15.58
CA THR A 10 -6.37 -15.53 -14.91
C THR A 10 -6.31 -17.02 -15.20
N MET A 11 -6.43 -17.85 -14.16
CA MET A 11 -6.51 -19.30 -14.30
C MET A 11 -7.82 -19.67 -14.98
N ASP A 12 -7.73 -20.32 -16.14
CA ASP A 12 -8.83 -21.08 -16.72
C ASP A 12 -8.80 -22.50 -16.13
N ASN A 13 -9.80 -22.84 -15.32
CA ASN A 13 -9.85 -24.14 -14.65
C ASN A 13 -10.21 -25.30 -15.60
N THR A 14 -10.77 -25.02 -16.78
CA THR A 14 -11.09 -26.04 -17.78
C THR A 14 -9.82 -26.46 -18.52
N LEU A 15 -8.95 -25.50 -18.85
CA LEU A 15 -7.69 -25.76 -19.54
C LEU A 15 -6.52 -26.07 -18.59
N GLY A 16 -6.58 -25.57 -17.34
CA GLY A 16 -5.46 -25.64 -16.39
C GLY A 16 -4.35 -24.65 -16.73
N GLU A 17 -4.66 -23.56 -17.43
CA GLU A 17 -3.69 -22.57 -17.92
C GLU A 17 -3.97 -21.17 -17.37
N PHE A 18 -2.90 -20.41 -17.15
CA PHE A 18 -2.98 -18.98 -16.83
C PHE A 18 -3.03 -18.17 -18.13
N ILE A 19 -4.19 -17.61 -18.45
CA ILE A 19 -4.42 -16.82 -19.66
C ILE A 19 -4.14 -15.35 -19.36
N LEU A 20 -3.39 -14.68 -20.23
CA LEU A 20 -3.17 -13.23 -20.14
C LEU A 20 -4.52 -12.50 -20.32
N THR A 21 -5.00 -11.84 -19.28
CA THR A 21 -6.30 -11.14 -19.28
C THR A 21 -6.15 -9.63 -19.09
N HIS A 22 -5.04 -9.18 -18.51
CA HIS A 22 -4.76 -7.76 -18.26
C HIS A 22 -3.33 -7.43 -18.68
N PRO A 23 -3.07 -7.15 -19.97
CA PRO A 23 -1.75 -6.74 -20.44
C PRO A 23 -1.39 -5.33 -19.97
N ASP A 24 -0.12 -5.10 -19.63
CA ASP A 24 0.48 -3.81 -19.25
C ASP A 24 -0.39 -2.98 -18.27
N MET A 25 -0.79 -3.60 -17.17
CA MET A 25 -1.59 -2.98 -16.12
C MET A 25 -0.94 -1.69 -15.62
N LYS A 26 -1.70 -0.59 -15.71
CA LYS A 26 -1.37 0.70 -15.09
C LYS A 26 -2.41 1.04 -14.04
N MET A 27 -1.94 1.46 -12.87
CA MET A 27 -2.82 1.89 -11.79
C MET A 27 -3.26 3.34 -12.01
N PRO A 28 -4.49 3.72 -11.63
CA PRO A 28 -4.90 5.12 -11.60
C PRO A 28 -4.00 5.98 -10.69
N LYS A 29 -3.70 7.21 -11.11
CA LYS A 29 -2.84 8.13 -10.35
C LYS A 29 -3.43 8.56 -9.00
N LYS A 30 -4.76 8.59 -8.88
CA LYS A 30 -5.52 8.98 -7.68
C LYS A 30 -6.88 8.29 -7.65
N ARG A 31 -7.43 8.08 -6.44
CA ARG A 31 -8.80 7.61 -6.20
C ARG A 31 -9.13 7.83 -4.73
N ALA A 32 -10.32 8.33 -4.44
CA ALA A 32 -10.82 8.52 -3.07
C ALA A 32 -11.26 7.19 -2.42
N ILE A 33 -10.34 6.22 -2.33
CA ILE A 33 -10.52 4.94 -1.62
C ILE A 33 -9.31 4.72 -0.72
N TYR A 34 -9.55 4.44 0.56
CA TYR A 34 -8.49 4.00 1.48
C TYR A 34 -8.84 2.67 2.13
N SER A 35 -7.81 1.92 2.45
CA SER A 35 -7.91 0.58 3.02
C SER A 35 -6.98 0.44 4.20
N CYS A 36 -7.54 0.37 5.40
CA CYS A 36 -6.78 0.19 6.63
C CYS A 36 -7.66 -0.42 7.73
N ASN A 37 -7.02 -1.03 8.73
CA ASN A 37 -7.73 -1.53 9.91
C ASN A 37 -7.89 -0.42 10.96
N GLU A 38 -8.99 0.33 10.87
CA GLU A 38 -9.30 1.39 11.84
C GLU A 38 -9.51 0.91 13.28
N GLY A 39 -9.70 -0.40 13.51
CA GLY A 39 -9.73 -0.99 14.86
C GLY A 39 -8.43 -0.81 15.65
N ASN A 40 -7.32 -0.50 14.95
CA ASN A 40 -6.03 -0.19 15.57
C ASN A 40 -5.83 1.32 15.84
N SER A 41 -6.80 2.18 15.51
CA SER A 41 -6.67 3.64 15.61
C SER A 41 -6.17 4.15 16.96
N LYS A 42 -6.60 3.53 18.07
CA LYS A 42 -6.11 3.87 19.42
C LYS A 42 -4.59 3.68 19.63
N TYR A 43 -3.91 2.96 18.75
CA TYR A 43 -2.46 2.70 18.81
C TYR A 43 -1.67 3.49 17.77
N TRP A 44 -2.34 4.11 16.80
CA TRP A 44 -1.68 4.86 15.76
C TRP A 44 -0.99 6.10 16.33
N GLU A 45 0.09 6.50 15.67
CA GLU A 45 0.73 7.78 15.91
C GLU A 45 -0.06 8.91 15.21
N GLU A 46 0.13 10.14 15.69
CA GLU A 46 -0.56 11.34 15.20
C GLU A 46 -0.55 11.53 13.67
N PRO A 47 0.55 11.30 12.93
CA PRO A 47 0.55 11.48 11.48
C PRO A 47 -0.46 10.57 10.75
N VAL A 48 -0.67 9.36 11.26
CA VAL A 48 -1.60 8.39 10.68
C VAL A 48 -3.04 8.76 11.04
N LEU A 49 -3.28 9.18 12.29
CA LEU A 49 -4.59 9.66 12.74
C LEU A 49 -5.03 10.89 11.93
N GLU A 50 -4.15 11.88 11.79
CA GLU A 50 -4.42 13.10 11.03
C GLU A 50 -4.64 12.79 9.55
N TRP A 51 -3.82 11.92 8.96
CA TRP A 51 -4.00 11.48 7.58
C TRP A 51 -5.38 10.83 7.36
N VAL A 52 -5.77 9.83 8.15
CA VAL A 52 -7.06 9.15 7.99
C VAL A 52 -8.23 10.12 8.24
N ASN A 53 -8.12 11.01 9.23
CA ASN A 53 -9.15 12.02 9.49
C ASN A 53 -9.28 13.00 8.32
N SER A 54 -8.17 13.41 7.69
CA SER A 54 -8.20 14.29 6.51
C SER A 54 -8.95 13.65 5.33
N LEU A 55 -8.86 12.32 5.16
CA LEU A 55 -9.59 11.60 4.11
C LEU A 55 -11.11 11.55 4.36
N LYS A 56 -11.52 11.53 5.63
CA LYS A 56 -12.94 11.51 6.03
C LYS A 56 -13.58 12.89 5.96
N GLN A 57 -12.79 13.93 6.24
CA GLN A 57 -13.23 15.33 6.31
C GLN A 57 -13.05 16.10 5.00
N ALA A 58 -12.44 15.49 3.98
CA ALA A 58 -12.31 16.08 2.66
C ALA A 58 -13.69 16.38 2.03
N GLU A 59 -13.74 17.39 1.15
CA GLU A 59 -14.95 17.74 0.39
C GLU A 59 -15.50 16.53 -0.38
N GLU A 60 -14.61 15.78 -1.04
CA GLU A 60 -14.90 14.43 -1.52
C GLU A 60 -14.34 13.41 -0.52
N SER A 61 -15.18 12.99 0.43
CA SER A 61 -14.79 11.99 1.43
C SER A 61 -14.38 10.67 0.77
N SER A 62 -13.27 10.10 1.25
CA SER A 62 -12.79 8.83 0.71
C SER A 62 -13.61 7.64 1.23
N SER A 63 -13.95 6.72 0.34
CA SER A 63 -14.61 5.47 0.70
C SER A 63 -13.63 4.51 1.39
N THR A 64 -14.01 3.99 2.56
CA THR A 64 -13.23 2.93 3.22
C THR A 64 -13.54 1.55 2.64
N ARG A 65 -12.51 0.73 2.42
CA ARG A 65 -12.63 -0.69 2.06
C ARG A 65 -11.55 -1.47 2.76
N TYR A 66 -11.89 -2.48 3.55
CA TYR A 66 -10.88 -3.32 4.20
C TYR A 66 -11.35 -4.77 4.24
N ILE A 67 -10.77 -5.60 3.38
CA ILE A 67 -11.08 -7.03 3.27
C ILE A 67 -10.37 -7.80 4.40
N GLY A 68 -9.20 -7.33 4.82
CA GLY A 68 -8.38 -7.98 5.85
C GLY A 68 -7.44 -9.05 5.29
N SER A 69 -7.32 -9.12 3.96
CA SER A 69 -6.36 -9.96 3.24
C SER A 69 -5.53 -9.07 2.33
N MET A 70 -4.22 -9.00 2.57
CA MET A 70 -3.32 -8.10 1.85
C MET A 70 -3.43 -8.27 0.34
N VAL A 71 -3.50 -9.50 -0.17
CA VAL A 71 -3.58 -9.76 -1.62
C VAL A 71 -4.89 -9.24 -2.21
N ALA A 72 -6.02 -9.40 -1.53
CA ALA A 72 -7.31 -8.94 -2.02
C ALA A 72 -7.43 -7.41 -1.97
N ASP A 73 -6.96 -6.80 -0.88
CA ASP A 73 -6.94 -5.35 -0.74
C ASP A 73 -5.97 -4.71 -1.73
N ALA A 74 -4.78 -5.28 -1.93
CA ALA A 74 -3.79 -4.81 -2.90
C ALA A 74 -4.31 -4.98 -4.34
N TYR A 75 -4.87 -6.13 -4.71
CA TYR A 75 -5.38 -6.34 -6.08
C TYR A 75 -6.48 -5.34 -6.43
N ARG A 76 -7.41 -5.05 -5.51
CA ARG A 76 -8.41 -3.98 -5.69
C ARG A 76 -7.74 -2.63 -5.87
N THR A 77 -6.77 -2.28 -5.01
CA THR A 77 -6.07 -0.99 -5.11
C THR A 77 -5.32 -0.85 -6.43
N LEU A 78 -4.71 -1.93 -6.94
CA LEU A 78 -4.02 -1.95 -8.23
C LEU A 78 -4.97 -1.63 -9.39
N LEU A 79 -6.17 -2.25 -9.39
CA LEU A 79 -7.15 -2.06 -10.46
C LEU A 79 -7.90 -0.73 -10.39
N TYR A 80 -8.34 -0.33 -9.18
CA TYR A 80 -9.25 0.80 -9.01
C TYR A 80 -8.54 2.09 -8.58
N GLY A 81 -7.28 2.00 -8.18
CA GLY A 81 -6.56 3.05 -7.48
C GLY A 81 -6.98 3.18 -6.02
N GLY A 82 -6.35 4.13 -5.35
CA GLY A 82 -6.53 4.41 -3.93
C GLY A 82 -5.29 4.01 -3.15
N ILE A 83 -5.46 3.73 -1.86
CA ILE A 83 -4.32 3.40 -0.99
C ILE A 83 -4.66 2.29 0.00
N LEU A 84 -3.73 1.35 0.15
CA LEU A 84 -3.70 0.34 1.20
C LEU A 84 -2.64 0.72 2.24
N ALA A 85 -3.03 0.72 3.51
CA ALA A 85 -2.18 1.10 4.62
C ALA A 85 -2.19 0.05 5.74
N TYR A 86 -0.98 -0.39 6.09
CA TYR A 86 -0.62 -1.13 7.29
C TYR A 86 0.45 -0.32 8.03
N PRO A 87 0.06 0.77 8.71
CA PRO A 87 1.00 1.63 9.42
C PRO A 87 1.67 0.90 10.59
N ALA A 88 2.84 1.39 11.00
CA ALA A 88 3.39 1.07 12.30
C ALA A 88 2.52 1.70 13.39
N ASP A 89 2.48 1.07 14.56
CA ASP A 89 1.71 1.56 15.70
C ASP A 89 2.43 1.22 17.01
N LYS A 90 1.90 1.72 18.13
CA LYS A 90 2.51 1.52 19.46
C LYS A 90 2.64 0.05 19.87
N LYS A 91 1.83 -0.86 19.31
CA LYS A 91 1.91 -2.31 19.58
C LYS A 91 2.87 -3.02 18.63
N SER A 92 2.99 -2.52 17.41
CA SER A 92 3.82 -3.06 16.34
C SER A 92 4.67 -1.93 15.75
N PRO A 93 5.78 -1.53 16.42
CA PRO A 93 6.57 -0.36 16.02
C PRO A 93 7.23 -0.50 14.63
N LYS A 94 7.40 -1.74 14.16
CA LYS A 94 7.84 -2.06 12.79
C LYS A 94 6.68 -2.42 11.86
N GLY A 95 5.42 -2.27 12.26
CA GLY A 95 4.29 -2.81 11.52
C GLY A 95 4.15 -4.35 11.63
N LYS A 96 3.22 -4.91 10.86
CA LYS A 96 2.80 -6.32 10.98
C LYS A 96 3.30 -7.24 9.87
N LEU A 97 3.51 -6.70 8.67
CA LEU A 97 3.76 -7.47 7.45
C LEU A 97 5.26 -7.72 7.27
N ARG A 98 5.65 -8.80 6.60
CA ARG A 98 7.06 -9.21 6.46
C ARG A 98 7.71 -8.63 5.22
N ILE A 99 8.96 -8.24 5.37
CA ILE A 99 9.75 -7.64 4.29
C ILE A 99 10.05 -8.68 3.20
N LEU A 100 10.43 -9.91 3.53
CA LEU A 100 10.87 -10.82 2.45
C LEU A 100 9.76 -11.26 1.48
N TYR A 101 8.52 -11.40 1.94
CA TYR A 101 7.48 -12.09 1.18
C TYR A 101 6.09 -11.43 1.24
N GLU A 102 5.95 -10.25 1.84
CA GLU A 102 4.69 -9.49 1.82
C GLU A 102 4.91 -8.08 1.24
N CYS A 103 5.79 -7.27 1.84
CA CYS A 103 5.91 -5.84 1.49
C CYS A 103 6.65 -5.57 0.16
N PRO A 104 7.97 -5.81 0.01
CA PRO A 104 8.71 -5.69 -1.24
C PRO A 104 8.10 -6.34 -2.48
N PRO A 105 7.55 -7.58 -2.45
CA PRO A 105 6.91 -8.15 -3.64
C PRO A 105 5.73 -7.29 -4.12
N MET A 106 4.88 -6.82 -3.21
CA MET A 106 3.77 -5.93 -3.57
C MET A 106 4.26 -4.54 -3.99
N ALA A 107 5.29 -4.00 -3.33
CA ALA A 107 5.89 -2.73 -3.71
C ALA A 107 6.44 -2.76 -5.15
N MET A 108 7.11 -3.86 -5.54
CA MET A 108 7.60 -4.03 -6.91
C MET A 108 6.47 -4.03 -7.94
N VAL A 109 5.35 -4.70 -7.67
CA VAL A 109 4.17 -4.68 -8.56
C VAL A 109 3.63 -3.24 -8.66
N PHE A 110 3.42 -2.58 -7.53
CA PHE A 110 2.82 -1.26 -7.50
C PHE A 110 3.69 -0.19 -8.15
N GLU A 111 4.99 -0.17 -7.90
CA GLU A 111 5.92 0.80 -8.51
C GLU A 111 6.01 0.61 -10.03
N ASN A 112 6.04 -0.64 -10.53
CA ASN A 112 6.03 -0.89 -11.98
C ASN A 112 4.68 -0.57 -12.65
N ALA A 113 3.56 -0.63 -11.91
CA ALA A 113 2.25 -0.19 -12.37
C ALA A 113 2.04 1.34 -12.31
N GLY A 114 3.05 2.11 -11.91
CA GLY A 114 2.98 3.58 -11.81
C GLY A 114 2.53 4.12 -10.45
N GLY A 115 2.49 3.28 -9.42
CA GLY A 115 2.22 3.64 -8.03
C GLY A 115 3.45 3.93 -7.19
N GLN A 116 3.24 3.93 -5.87
CA GLN A 116 4.29 4.03 -4.87
C GLN A 116 4.04 3.07 -3.71
N ALA A 117 5.13 2.72 -3.01
CA ALA A 117 5.07 2.04 -1.73
C ALA A 117 6.14 2.56 -0.77
N VAL A 118 5.76 2.98 0.44
CA VAL A 118 6.66 3.48 1.49
C VAL A 118 6.35 2.86 2.84
N ASN A 119 7.32 2.79 3.75
CA ASN A 119 7.08 2.42 5.16
C ASN A 119 6.68 3.65 6.01
N SER A 120 6.46 3.48 7.31
CA SER A 120 6.10 4.59 8.23
C SER A 120 7.21 5.60 8.50
N LYS A 121 8.46 5.31 8.09
CA LYS A 121 9.55 6.28 8.06
C LYS A 121 9.64 7.03 6.73
N MET A 122 8.69 6.77 5.82
CA MET A 122 8.65 7.30 4.46
C MET A 122 9.81 6.84 3.56
N GLU A 123 10.49 5.76 3.95
CA GLU A 123 11.48 5.09 3.10
C GLU A 123 10.75 4.29 2.01
N HIS A 124 11.22 4.35 0.77
CA HIS A 124 10.72 3.52 -0.32
C HIS A 124 10.85 2.04 0.03
N MET A 125 9.74 1.30 -0.07
CA MET A 125 9.68 -0.09 0.41
C MET A 125 10.72 -0.99 -0.28
N VAL A 126 10.98 -0.75 -1.57
CA VAL A 126 11.98 -1.50 -2.35
C VAL A 126 13.43 -1.29 -1.88
N ASN A 127 13.70 -0.27 -1.07
CA ASN A 127 15.03 0.04 -0.53
C ASN A 127 15.20 -0.47 0.92
N VAL A 128 14.14 -0.97 1.55
CA VAL A 128 14.19 -1.42 2.95
C VAL A 128 14.89 -2.78 3.03
N ALA A 129 16.07 -2.82 3.64
CA ALA A 129 16.80 -4.07 3.87
C ALA A 129 16.27 -4.79 5.12
N PRO A 130 15.95 -6.10 5.04
CA PRO A 130 15.51 -6.88 6.20
C PRO A 130 16.68 -7.18 7.13
N GLY A 131 16.47 -7.11 8.45
CA GLY A 131 17.46 -7.58 9.43
C GLY A 131 17.49 -9.11 9.58
N HIS A 132 16.39 -9.80 9.26
CA HIS A 132 16.27 -11.26 9.30
C HIS A 132 15.09 -11.73 8.44
N ILE A 133 14.94 -13.05 8.26
CA ILE A 133 13.97 -13.64 7.32
C ILE A 133 12.49 -13.37 7.62
N HIS A 134 12.17 -12.98 8.85
CA HIS A 134 10.82 -12.68 9.31
C HIS A 134 10.68 -11.23 9.77
N ASP A 135 11.62 -10.36 9.38
CA ASP A 135 11.59 -8.95 9.78
C ASP A 135 10.35 -8.28 9.20
N ARG A 136 9.80 -7.36 9.98
CA ARG A 136 8.52 -6.73 9.68
C ARG A 136 8.71 -5.30 9.22
N SER A 137 7.78 -4.83 8.40
CA SER A 137 7.63 -3.43 8.03
C SER A 137 6.16 -3.02 8.06
N SER A 138 5.95 -1.74 8.31
CA SER A 138 4.73 -1.06 7.90
C SER A 138 4.77 -0.78 6.40
N ILE A 139 3.61 -0.55 5.80
CA ILE A 139 3.52 -0.22 4.38
C ILE A 139 2.32 0.68 4.10
N PHE A 140 2.55 1.68 3.26
CA PHE A 140 1.54 2.45 2.56
C PHE A 140 1.80 2.23 1.07
N LEU A 141 0.86 1.64 0.35
CA LEU A 141 1.02 1.30 -1.07
C LEU A 141 -0.23 1.68 -1.85
N GLY A 142 -0.08 2.22 -3.05
CA GLY A 142 -1.23 2.67 -3.83
C GLY A 142 -0.90 3.61 -4.97
N SER A 143 -1.97 4.26 -5.44
CA SER A 143 -1.93 5.40 -6.35
C SER A 143 -0.90 6.43 -5.90
N TYR A 144 -0.06 6.89 -6.84
CA TYR A 144 1.05 7.80 -6.55
C TYR A 144 0.61 9.03 -5.75
N GLU A 145 -0.46 9.70 -6.17
CA GLU A 145 -0.93 10.92 -5.50
C GLU A 145 -1.50 10.63 -4.10
N GLU A 146 -2.07 9.45 -3.86
CA GLU A 146 -2.60 9.07 -2.55
C GLU A 146 -1.46 8.74 -1.56
N VAL A 147 -0.41 8.05 -2.01
CA VAL A 147 0.79 7.82 -1.19
C VAL A 147 1.53 9.12 -0.92
N GLN A 148 1.56 10.05 -1.88
CA GLN A 148 2.16 11.37 -1.67
C GLN A 148 1.46 12.17 -0.56
N LYS A 149 0.14 12.04 -0.39
CA LYS A 149 -0.58 12.66 0.74
C LYS A 149 -0.09 12.12 2.09
N VAL A 150 0.16 10.81 2.19
CA VAL A 150 0.73 10.19 3.40
C VAL A 150 2.13 10.75 3.68
N ILE A 151 2.98 10.81 2.66
CA ILE A 151 4.35 11.34 2.77
C ILE A 151 4.33 12.78 3.26
N ASN A 152 3.47 13.62 2.67
CA ASN A 152 3.34 15.02 3.07
C ASN A 152 2.83 15.15 4.51
N MET A 153 1.88 14.29 4.92
CA MET A 153 1.40 14.27 6.30
C MET A 153 2.51 13.88 7.27
N HIS A 154 3.29 12.83 6.99
CA HIS A 154 4.40 12.43 7.85
C HIS A 154 5.49 13.51 7.91
N LYS A 155 5.80 14.17 6.78
CA LYS A 155 6.74 15.30 6.75
C LYS A 155 6.30 16.49 7.60
N LYS A 156 4.99 16.81 7.62
CA LYS A 156 4.43 17.84 8.50
C LYS A 156 4.72 17.55 9.98
N HIS A 157 4.80 16.28 10.34
CA HIS A 157 5.14 15.79 11.68
C HIS A 157 6.64 15.51 11.88
N GLY A 158 7.51 16.00 10.99
CA GLY A 158 8.96 15.83 11.10
C GLY A 158 9.48 14.43 10.76
N ILE A 159 8.67 13.60 10.11
CA ILE A 159 9.04 12.24 9.68
C ILE A 159 9.26 12.24 8.16
N GLY A 160 10.46 11.88 7.74
CA GLY A 160 10.82 11.75 6.32
C GLY A 160 12.11 10.94 6.16
N ALA A 161 12.29 10.38 4.96
CA ALA A 161 13.55 9.80 4.52
C ALA A 161 14.59 10.89 4.26
#